data_AF-A0A4Y7S5M0-F1
#
_entry.id   AF-A0A4Y7S5M0-F1
#
_cell.length_a   1.000
_cell.length_b   1.000
_cell.length_c   1.000
_cell.angle_alpha   90.00
_cell.angle_beta   90.00
_cell.angle_gamma   90.00
#
_symmetry.space_group_name_H-M   'P 1'
#
loop_
_entity.id
_entity.type
_entity.pdbx_description
1 polymer ?
#
loop_
_entity_poly.entity_id
_entity_poly.type
_entity_poly.pdbx_seq_one_letter_code
_entity_poly.pdbx_strand_id
1 'polypeptide(L)'
;LIQEPYRNFADSIATARGFRPVYPSKKARKDRAPRSAMWVNEKISTNTWCELDMGDNPDITAIRLTGDFGQLAIFNVYNDCSNDDS
;
A
#
# COMPACT_ATOMS: atom_id res chain seq x y z
N LEU A 1 -3.21 1.13 7.64
CA LEU A 1 -2.17 0.33 6.94
C LEU A 1 -2.51 -1.13 7.14
N ILE A 2 -2.27 -2.00 6.16
CA ILE A 2 -2.66 -3.41 6.21
C ILE A 2 -1.47 -4.27 5.82
N GLN A 3 -1.24 -5.33 6.58
CA GLN A 3 -0.27 -6.38 6.29
C GLN A 3 -1.01 -7.68 6.00
N GLU A 4 -0.41 -8.51 5.15
CA GLU A 4 -0.97 -9.80 4.70
C GLU A 4 -2.45 -9.69 4.29
N PRO A 5 -2.78 -8.76 3.38
CA PRO A 5 -4.16 -8.44 3.08
C PRO A 5 -4.92 -9.65 2.53
N TYR A 6 -6.14 -9.85 3.03
CA TYR A 6 -7.05 -10.83 2.43
C TYR A 6 -7.35 -10.46 0.97
N ARG A 7 -7.23 -11.46 0.09
CA ARG A 7 -7.54 -11.34 -1.33
C ARG A 7 -8.82 -12.08 -1.65
N ASN A 8 -9.66 -11.45 -2.46
CA ASN A 8 -10.89 -12.09 -2.92
C ASN A 8 -10.61 -13.05 -4.10
N PHE A 9 -11.66 -13.71 -4.59
CA PHE A 9 -11.56 -14.65 -5.73
C PHE A 9 -11.08 -14.02 -7.04
N ALA A 10 -11.05 -12.68 -7.14
CA ALA A 10 -10.52 -11.93 -8.28
C ALA A 10 -9.08 -11.42 -8.03
N ASP A 11 -8.38 -11.97 -7.03
CA ASP A 11 -7.01 -11.61 -6.63
C ASP A 11 -6.83 -10.12 -6.25
N SER A 12 -7.94 -9.45 -5.94
CA SER A 12 -7.95 -8.07 -5.48
C SER A 12 -7.96 -8.03 -3.95
N ILE A 13 -7.30 -7.03 -3.37
CA ILE A 13 -7.34 -6.79 -1.92
C ILE A 13 -8.76 -6.41 -1.55
N ALA A 14 -9.39 -7.21 -0.70
CA ALA A 14 -10.72 -6.90 -0.18
C ALA A 14 -10.64 -5.55 0.54
N THR A 15 -11.47 -4.59 0.14
CA THR A 15 -11.40 -3.21 0.63
C THR A 15 -12.73 -2.83 1.26
N ALA A 16 -12.66 -2.25 2.46
CA ALA A 16 -13.87 -1.75 3.12
C ALA A 16 -14.51 -0.61 2.31
N ARG A 17 -15.85 -0.52 2.38
CA ARG A 17 -16.59 0.58 1.75
C ARG A 17 -16.10 1.93 2.29
N GLY A 18 -15.97 2.93 1.41
CA GLY A 18 -15.49 4.26 1.78
C GLY A 18 -13.96 4.39 1.77
N PHE A 19 -13.25 3.41 1.22
CA PHE A 19 -11.80 3.43 1.06
C PHE A 19 -11.38 3.05 -0.35
N ARG A 20 -10.30 3.67 -0.80
CA ARG A 20 -9.59 3.35 -2.03
C ARG A 20 -8.38 2.48 -1.69
N PRO A 21 -8.22 1.29 -2.31
CA PRO A 21 -7.04 0.48 -2.10
C PRO A 21 -5.84 1.05 -2.86
N VAL A 22 -4.68 1.00 -2.23
CA VAL A 22 -3.37 1.27 -2.82
C VAL A 22 -2.57 -0.03 -2.76
N TYR A 23 -2.02 -0.40 -3.90
CA TYR A 23 -1.34 -1.68 -4.11
C TYR A 23 0.17 -1.46 -4.30
N PRO A 24 0.98 -2.49 -4.06
CA PRO A 24 2.30 -2.55 -4.67
C PRO A 24 2.20 -2.51 -6.20
N SER A 25 3.32 -2.19 -6.87
CA SER A 25 3.37 -2.06 -8.32
C SER A 25 2.77 -3.28 -9.03
N LYS A 26 2.19 -3.06 -10.22
CA LYS A 26 1.53 -4.15 -10.97
C LYS A 26 2.49 -5.30 -11.28
N LYS A 27 3.77 -5.01 -11.50
CA LYS A 27 4.79 -6.03 -11.74
C LYS A 27 5.11 -6.80 -10.46
N ALA A 28 5.30 -6.12 -9.33
CA ALA A 28 5.46 -6.78 -8.02
C ALA A 28 4.36 -7.81 -7.71
N ARG A 29 3.11 -7.47 -8.05
CA ARG A 29 1.93 -8.34 -7.83
C ARG A 29 1.85 -9.55 -8.76
N LYS A 30 2.54 -9.56 -9.89
CA LYS A 30 2.60 -10.74 -10.77
C LYS A 30 3.55 -11.80 -10.23
N ASP A 31 4.67 -11.35 -9.67
CA ASP A 31 5.75 -12.24 -9.26
C ASP A 31 5.46 -12.87 -7.88
N ARG A 32 4.82 -12.13 -6.98
CA ARG A 32 4.43 -12.61 -5.64
C ARG A 32 3.18 -11.92 -5.13
N ALA A 33 2.46 -12.61 -4.25
CA ALA A 33 1.32 -12.04 -3.53
C ALA A 33 1.75 -10.77 -2.75
N PRO A 34 0.98 -9.67 -2.83
CA PRO A 34 1.26 -8.48 -2.05
C PRO A 34 1.15 -8.77 -0.55
N ARG A 35 2.18 -8.42 0.22
CA ARG A 35 2.23 -8.55 1.69
C ARG A 35 1.94 -7.23 2.41
N SER A 36 1.93 -6.13 1.66
CA SER A 36 1.61 -4.79 2.14
C SER A 36 0.50 -4.16 1.31
N ALA A 37 -0.37 -3.40 1.98
CA ALA A 37 -1.46 -2.65 1.37
C ALA A 37 -1.79 -1.38 2.15
N MET A 38 -2.32 -0.37 1.46
CA MET A 38 -2.94 0.78 2.13
C MET A 38 -4.36 0.99 1.66
N TRP A 39 -5.17 1.57 2.54
CA TRP A 39 -6.49 2.08 2.23
C TRP A 39 -6.49 3.58 2.49
N VAL A 40 -6.85 4.36 1.47
CA VAL A 40 -7.01 5.80 1.57
C VAL A 40 -8.49 6.12 1.67
N ASN A 41 -8.90 6.85 2.71
CA ASN A 41 -10.31 7.18 2.91
C ASN A 41 -10.86 7.98 1.72
N GLU A 42 -12.07 7.65 1.29
CA GLU A 42 -12.66 8.27 0.09
C GLU A 42 -12.89 9.78 0.21
N LYS A 43 -12.99 10.29 1.46
CA LYS A 43 -13.11 11.71 1.78
C LYS A 43 -11.82 12.50 1.54
N ILE A 44 -10.67 11.83 1.39
CA ILE A 44 -9.43 12.49 0.99
C ILE A 44 -9.47 12.67 -0.53
N SER A 45 -9.31 13.91 -0.97
CA SER A 45 -9.30 14.27 -2.39
C SER A 45 -8.21 13.52 -3.13
N THR A 46 -8.53 12.92 -4.29
CA THR A 46 -7.53 12.25 -5.15
C THR A 46 -6.49 13.21 -5.72
N ASN A 47 -6.70 14.53 -5.61
CA ASN A 47 -5.74 15.55 -6.02
C ASN A 47 -4.70 15.86 -4.93
N THR A 48 -4.95 15.43 -3.69
CA THR A 48 -4.10 15.73 -2.54
C THR A 48 -3.23 14.56 -2.13
N TRP A 49 -3.24 13.46 -2.88
CA TRP A 49 -2.32 12.35 -2.66
C TRP A 49 -2.02 11.59 -3.94
N CYS A 50 -0.86 10.93 -3.97
CA CYS A 50 -0.50 9.99 -5.02
C CYS A 50 0.18 8.76 -4.43
N GLU A 51 0.09 7.65 -5.14
CA GLU A 51 0.93 6.47 -4.88
C GLU A 51 2.40 6.82 -5.19
N LEU A 52 3.33 6.29 -4.40
CA LEU A 52 4.75 6.36 -4.69
C LEU A 52 5.20 5.02 -5.26
N ASP A 53 5.88 5.05 -6.40
CA ASP A 53 6.44 3.85 -7.01
C ASP A 53 7.64 3.36 -6.17
N MET A 54 7.50 2.15 -5.63
CA MET A 54 8.52 1.46 -4.84
C MET A 54 9.19 0.33 -5.63
N GLY A 55 9.03 0.32 -6.95
CA GLY A 55 9.56 -0.70 -7.83
C GLY A 55 8.85 -2.05 -7.68
N ASP A 56 9.59 -3.13 -7.94
CA ASP A 56 9.06 -4.49 -7.97
C ASP A 56 9.07 -5.16 -6.60
N ASN A 57 8.66 -4.44 -5.57
CA ASN A 57 8.62 -4.96 -4.20
C ASN A 57 7.17 -5.11 -3.69
N PRO A 58 6.67 -6.36 -3.48
CA PRO A 58 5.30 -6.61 -3.01
C PRO A 58 5.12 -6.37 -1.49
N ASP A 59 6.21 -6.02 -0.79
CA ASP A 59 6.24 -5.82 0.67
C ASP A 59 6.12 -4.35 1.05
N ILE A 60 6.15 -3.46 0.06
CA ILE A 60 6.10 -2.02 0.29
C ILE A 60 4.93 -1.44 -0.46
N THR A 61 4.11 -0.68 0.26
CA THR A 61 3.20 0.30 -0.32
C THR A 61 3.54 1.67 0.21
N ALA A 62 3.37 2.70 -0.61
CA ALA A 62 3.69 4.05 -0.19
C ALA A 62 2.76 5.05 -0.87
N ILE A 63 2.40 6.09 -0.12
CA ILE A 63 1.66 7.24 -0.63
C ILE A 63 2.34 8.53 -0.19
N ARG A 64 2.15 9.59 -0.95
CA ARG A 64 2.46 10.96 -0.54
C ARG A 64 1.19 11.77 -0.53
N LEU A 65 0.90 12.43 0.59
CA LEU A 65 -0.12 13.45 0.72
C LEU A 65 0.50 14.83 0.55
N THR A 66 -0.22 15.73 -0.10
CA THR A 66 0.18 17.12 -0.35
C THR A 66 -0.98 18.03 0.03
N GLY A 67 -0.70 19.06 0.82
CA GLY A 67 -1.66 20.10 1.18
C GLY A 67 -0.97 21.30 1.82
N ASP A 68 -1.73 22.15 2.50
CA ASP A 68 -1.20 23.34 3.19
C ASP A 68 -0.21 23.00 4.31
N PHE A 69 -0.25 21.76 4.80
CA PHE A 69 0.70 21.18 5.74
C PHE A 69 2.03 20.75 5.08
N GLY A 70 2.22 21.01 3.78
CA GLY A 70 3.37 20.55 3.01
C GLY A 70 3.16 19.15 2.46
N GLN A 71 4.19 18.31 2.56
CA GLN A 71 4.18 16.94 2.05
C GLN A 71 4.38 15.93 3.17
N LEU A 72 3.54 14.90 3.19
CA LEU A 72 3.66 13.76 4.09
C LEU A 72 3.76 12.48 3.27
N ALA A 73 4.91 11.81 3.34
CA ALA A 73 5.07 10.48 2.78
C ALA A 73 4.81 9.42 3.86
N ILE A 74 3.98 8.43 3.54
CA ILE A 74 3.69 7.29 4.40
C ILE A 74 4.17 6.04 3.68
N PHE A 75 4.96 5.23 4.38
CA PHE A 75 5.47 3.95 3.90
C PHE A 75 4.91 2.84 4.79
N ASN A 76 4.32 1.82 4.17
CA ASN A 76 3.90 0.60 4.84
C ASN A 76 4.82 -0.52 4.37
N VAL A 77 5.75 -0.88 5.24
CA VAL A 77 6.75 -1.92 4.99
C VAL A 77 6.33 -3.16 5.76
N TYR A 78 6.13 -4.26 5.04
CA TYR A 78 6.04 -5.58 5.64
C TYR A 78 7.45 -6.06 5.97
N ASN A 79 7.68 -6.40 7.24
CA ASN A 79 8.89 -7.06 7.69
C ASN A 79 8.59 -8.56 7.82
N ASP A 80 9.41 -9.40 7.21
CA ASP A 80 9.25 -10.86 7.32
C ASP A 80 9.71 -11.43 8.67
N CYS A 81 10.29 -10.58 9.52
CA CYS A 81 10.71 -10.91 10.89
C CYS A 81 11.64 -12.14 10.95
N SER A 82 12.37 -12.42 9.87
CA SER A 82 13.27 -13.57 9.77
C SER A 82 14.72 -13.27 10.16
N ASN A 83 15.04 -11.99 10.39
CA ASN A 83 16.35 -11.57 10.86
C ASN A 83 16.31 -11.29 12.36
N ASP A 84 17.13 -12.02 13.13
CA ASP A 84 17.57 -11.65 14.47
C ASP A 84 19.08 -11.38 14.45
N ASP A 85 19.51 -10.28 15.08
CA ASP A 85 20.92 -10.10 15.42
C ASP A 85 21.14 -10.86 16.73
N SER A 86 21.65 -12.09 16.63
CA SER A 86 22.09 -12.92 17.75
C SER A 86 23.61 -13.01 17.84
#